data_AF-A0A1H9W582-F1
#
_entry.id   AF-A0A1H9W582-F1
#
_cell.length_a   1.000
_cell.length_b   1.000
_cell.length_c   1.000
_cell.angle_alpha   90.00
_cell.angle_beta   90.00
_cell.angle_gamma   90.00
#
_symmetry.space_group_name_H-M   'P 1'
#
loop_
_entity.id
_entity.type
_entity.pdbx_description
1 polymer ?
#
loop_
_entity_poly.entity_id
_entity_poly.type
_entity_poly.pdbx_seq_one_letter_code
_entity_poly.pdbx_strand_id
1 'polypeptide(L)'
;MYDKDLEAREERGKVEWYEDSVLRLEVRILNQHLKYQKYRQGKEKCLKEYFKDELFRDYMEKYFGEILFNGDFYKINKARTIINNSHLKDTEKEKLLLFLCKISKHGFDFVKEKYSTYYRKKFLKQLNSLNINPILIPKGRKSPSIVKNPFRF
;
A
#
# COMPACT_ATOMS: atom_id res chain seq x y z
N MET A 1 -6.93 9.53 -0.94
CA MET A 1 -7.77 8.33 -0.75
C MET A 1 -8.92 8.73 0.13
N TYR A 2 -10.14 8.37 -0.25
CA TYR A 2 -11.35 8.75 0.49
C TYR A 2 -12.44 7.68 0.31
N ASP A 3 -13.38 7.67 1.24
CA ASP A 3 -14.60 6.86 1.16
C ASP A 3 -15.54 7.51 0.13
N LYS A 4 -15.76 6.83 -0.99
CA LYS A 4 -16.54 7.39 -2.10
C LYS A 4 -18.03 7.44 -1.77
N ASP A 5 -18.52 6.53 -0.94
CA ASP A 5 -19.90 6.55 -0.47
C ASP A 5 -20.17 7.74 0.41
N LEU A 6 -19.28 7.96 1.37
CA LEU A 6 -19.44 9.05 2.32
C LEU A 6 -19.46 10.38 1.58
N GLU A 7 -18.51 10.60 0.66
CA GLU A 7 -18.50 11.81 -0.18
C GLU A 7 -19.76 11.93 -1.03
N ALA A 8 -20.22 10.85 -1.68
CA ALA A 8 -21.43 10.87 -2.50
C ALA A 8 -22.69 11.22 -1.68
N ARG A 9 -22.80 10.68 -0.45
CA ARG A 9 -23.89 10.99 0.48
C ARG A 9 -23.84 12.45 0.92
N GLU A 10 -22.67 12.95 1.27
CA GLU A 10 -22.49 14.31 1.78
C GLU A 10 -22.67 15.38 0.69
N GLU A 11 -22.14 15.15 -0.52
CA GLU A 11 -22.19 16.14 -1.61
C GLU A 11 -23.46 16.04 -2.46
N ARG A 12 -23.94 14.83 -2.76
CA ARG A 12 -25.05 14.60 -3.71
C ARG A 12 -26.33 14.09 -3.05
N GLY A 13 -26.28 13.64 -1.80
CA GLY A 13 -27.41 13.02 -1.12
C GLY A 13 -27.83 11.65 -1.69
N LYS A 14 -27.06 11.12 -2.65
CA LYS A 14 -27.31 9.83 -3.29
C LYS A 14 -26.01 9.11 -3.60
N VAL A 15 -26.01 7.80 -3.39
CA VAL A 15 -24.91 6.90 -3.75
C VAL A 15 -25.34 6.09 -4.95
N GLU A 16 -24.55 6.16 -6.02
CA GLU A 16 -24.78 5.31 -7.19
C GLU A 16 -24.31 3.88 -6.86
N TRP A 17 -24.90 2.86 -7.50
CA TRP A 17 -24.62 1.46 -7.18
C TRP A 17 -23.14 1.06 -7.35
N TYR A 18 -22.39 1.76 -8.21
CA TYR A 18 -20.96 1.56 -8.44
C TYR A 18 -20.08 2.37 -7.49
N GLU A 19 -20.67 3.25 -6.69
CA GLU A 19 -19.99 3.99 -5.63
C GLU A 19 -20.07 3.21 -4.31
N ASP A 20 -21.14 2.41 -4.12
CA ASP A 20 -21.39 1.62 -2.91
C ASP A 20 -20.20 0.73 -2.50
N SER A 21 -19.77 0.92 -1.25
CA SER A 21 -18.63 0.29 -0.59
C SER A 21 -17.29 0.49 -1.30
N VAL A 22 -17.11 1.62 -2.01
CA VAL A 22 -15.87 1.92 -2.74
C VAL A 22 -14.95 2.87 -1.98
N LEU A 23 -13.73 2.41 -1.69
CA LEU A 23 -12.61 3.29 -1.38
C LEU A 23 -11.95 3.75 -2.68
N ARG A 24 -11.85 5.06 -2.89
CA ARG A 24 -11.20 5.62 -4.08
C ARG A 24 -9.84 6.21 -3.75
N LEU A 25 -8.86 5.85 -4.57
CA LEU A 25 -7.55 6.49 -4.59
C LEU A 25 -7.31 7.10 -5.97
N GLU A 26 -7.04 8.39 -5.99
CA GLU A 26 -6.83 9.16 -7.22
C GLU A 26 -5.42 9.74 -7.22
N VAL A 27 -4.71 9.56 -8.33
CA VAL A 27 -3.43 10.22 -8.57
C VAL A 27 -3.71 11.46 -9.41
N ARG A 28 -3.62 12.64 -8.77
CA ARG A 28 -3.82 13.91 -9.46
C ARG A 28 -2.54 14.35 -10.15
N ILE A 29 -2.53 14.34 -11.48
CA ILE A 29 -1.43 14.89 -12.26
C ILE A 29 -1.60 16.41 -12.38
N LEU A 30 -0.71 17.17 -11.74
CA LEU A 30 -0.76 18.62 -11.75
C LEU A 30 -0.26 19.20 -13.08
N ASN A 31 -0.79 20.36 -13.47
CA ASN A 31 -0.39 21.04 -14.70
C ASN A 31 1.11 21.35 -14.77
N GLN A 32 1.75 21.61 -13.63
CA GLN A 32 3.20 21.79 -13.55
C GLN A 32 3.96 20.52 -13.97
N HIS A 33 3.50 19.35 -13.53
CA HIS A 33 4.06 18.06 -13.93
C HIS A 33 3.88 17.83 -15.43
N LEU A 34 2.69 18.13 -15.97
CA LEU A 34 2.42 18.03 -17.40
C LEU A 34 3.33 18.94 -18.24
N LYS A 35 3.56 20.18 -17.79
CA LYS A 35 4.50 21.11 -18.45
C LYS A 35 5.92 20.56 -18.41
N TYR A 36 6.37 20.07 -17.26
CA TYR A 36 7.70 19.46 -17.12
C TYR A 36 7.87 18.29 -18.09
N GLN A 37 6.90 17.37 -18.14
CA GLN A 37 6.90 16.23 -19.05
C GLN A 37 6.96 16.64 -20.52
N LYS A 38 6.22 17.69 -20.92
CA LYS A 38 6.29 18.23 -22.28
C LYS A 38 7.67 18.81 -22.61
N TYR A 39 8.14 19.76 -21.81
CA TYR A 39 9.34 20.53 -22.15
C TYR A 39 10.65 19.79 -21.86
N ARG A 40 10.66 18.79 -20.98
CA ARG A 40 11.86 18.03 -20.61
C ARG A 40 11.88 16.60 -21.14
N GLN A 41 10.72 15.98 -21.34
CA GLN A 41 10.62 14.57 -21.76
C GLN A 41 9.91 14.40 -23.11
N GLY A 42 9.50 15.49 -23.77
CA GLY A 42 8.85 15.46 -25.08
C GLY A 42 7.43 14.88 -25.09
N LYS A 43 6.83 14.63 -23.91
CA LYS A 43 5.47 14.08 -23.81
C LYS A 43 4.42 15.16 -23.99
N GLU A 44 3.67 15.09 -25.09
CA GLU A 44 2.61 16.06 -25.37
C GLU A 44 1.51 16.09 -24.31
N LYS A 45 1.01 17.29 -24.00
CA LYS A 45 -0.02 17.49 -22.98
C LYS A 45 -1.41 17.25 -23.59
N CYS A 46 -1.67 16.02 -23.98
CA CYS A 46 -2.96 15.60 -24.54
C CYS A 46 -3.42 14.28 -23.92
N LEU A 47 -4.74 14.04 -23.94
CA LEU A 47 -5.32 12.83 -23.35
C LEU A 47 -4.74 11.55 -23.94
N LYS A 48 -4.50 11.53 -25.26
CA LYS A 48 -3.89 10.39 -25.96
C LYS A 48 -2.54 9.96 -25.36
N GLU A 49 -1.77 10.91 -24.84
CA GLU A 49 -0.47 10.58 -24.22
C GLU A 49 -0.64 10.04 -22.80
N TYR A 50 -1.60 10.59 -22.04
CA TYR A 50 -1.75 10.29 -20.61
C TYR A 50 -2.76 9.19 -20.28
N PHE A 51 -3.55 8.75 -21.27
CA PHE A 51 -4.51 7.64 -21.14
C PHE A 51 -3.92 6.32 -21.65
N LYS A 52 -2.61 6.26 -21.92
CA LYS A 52 -1.91 5.02 -22.22
C LYS A 52 -1.85 4.14 -20.98
N ASP A 53 -2.20 2.87 -21.13
CA ASP A 53 -2.16 1.88 -20.05
C ASP A 53 -0.80 1.76 -19.38
N GLU A 54 0.28 1.88 -20.15
CA GLU A 54 1.66 1.86 -19.63
C GLU A 54 1.89 3.01 -18.64
N LEU A 55 1.50 4.23 -19.00
CA LEU A 55 1.67 5.39 -18.12
C LEU A 55 0.79 5.28 -16.88
N PHE A 56 -0.43 4.75 -17.03
CA PHE A 56 -1.29 4.44 -15.89
C PHE A 56 -0.60 3.45 -14.95
N ARG A 57 -0.07 2.33 -15.48
CA ARG A 57 0.67 1.34 -14.67
C ARG A 57 1.86 1.96 -13.96
N ASP A 58 2.68 2.76 -14.66
CA ASP A 58 3.84 3.44 -14.06
C ASP A 58 3.43 4.31 -12.87
N TYR A 59 2.35 5.10 -13.01
CA TYR A 59 1.86 5.94 -11.93
C TYR A 59 1.28 5.12 -10.79
N MET A 60 0.50 4.08 -11.10
CA MET A 60 -0.11 3.23 -10.10
C MET A 60 0.97 2.47 -9.33
N GLU A 61 1.92 1.81 -9.98
CA GLU A 61 3.03 1.11 -9.33
C GLU A 61 3.82 2.06 -8.42
N LYS A 62 4.16 3.25 -8.92
CA LYS A 62 4.88 4.26 -8.16
C LYS A 62 4.14 4.72 -6.90
N TYR A 63 2.85 5.02 -7.00
CA TYR A 63 2.10 5.63 -5.89
C TYR A 63 1.37 4.60 -5.02
N PHE A 64 0.78 3.56 -5.61
CA PHE A 64 0.13 2.48 -4.85
C PHE A 64 1.14 1.58 -4.15
N GLY A 65 2.28 1.28 -4.76
CA GLY A 65 3.32 0.43 -4.16
C GLY A 65 3.82 0.99 -2.82
N GLU A 66 3.86 2.31 -2.67
CA GLU A 66 4.25 2.99 -1.43
C GLU A 66 3.18 2.94 -0.34
N ILE A 67 1.89 2.83 -0.71
CA ILE A 67 0.76 2.92 0.21
C ILE A 67 0.31 1.53 0.66
N LEU A 68 0.14 0.62 -0.29
CA LEU A 68 -0.44 -0.70 -0.03
C LEU A 68 0.61 -1.73 0.36
N PHE A 69 1.87 -1.46 0.04
CA PHE A 69 2.99 -2.40 0.20
C PHE A 69 2.78 -3.72 -0.56
N ASN A 70 3.89 -4.41 -0.80
CA ASN A 70 3.86 -5.73 -1.43
C ASN A 70 3.65 -6.84 -0.40
N GLY A 71 3.37 -8.04 -0.89
CA GLY A 71 3.13 -9.22 -0.07
C GLY A 71 1.66 -9.41 0.28
N ASP A 72 1.31 -10.63 0.72
CA ASP A 72 -0.05 -11.00 1.12
C ASP A 72 -0.35 -10.57 2.56
N PHE A 73 -1.63 -10.34 2.87
CA PHE A 73 -2.05 -9.96 4.20
C PHE A 73 -2.17 -11.19 5.09
N TYR A 74 -1.55 -11.15 6.26
CA TYR A 74 -1.57 -12.26 7.22
C TYR A 74 -2.11 -11.83 8.58
N LYS A 75 -2.74 -12.75 9.29
CA LYS A 75 -2.82 -12.64 10.76
C LYS A 75 -1.43 -12.82 11.36
N ILE A 76 -1.17 -12.13 12.48
CA ILE A 76 0.15 -12.17 13.15
C ILE A 76 0.66 -13.60 13.42
N ASN A 77 -0.22 -14.55 13.74
CA ASN A 77 0.18 -15.92 14.03
C ASN A 77 0.77 -16.62 12.78
N LYS A 78 0.17 -16.40 11.60
CA LYS A 78 0.69 -16.96 10.34
C LYS A 78 1.97 -16.25 9.89
N ALA A 79 2.02 -14.92 9.99
CA ALA A 79 3.23 -14.17 9.73
C ALA A 79 4.39 -14.64 10.62
N ARG A 80 4.12 -14.91 11.91
CA ARG A 80 5.09 -15.49 12.85
C ARG A 80 5.60 -16.85 12.41
N THR A 81 4.73 -17.75 11.99
CA THR A 81 5.17 -19.06 11.47
C THR A 81 6.09 -18.91 10.26
N ILE A 82 5.74 -18.05 9.29
CA ILE A 82 6.55 -17.81 8.09
C ILE A 82 7.92 -17.22 8.46
N ILE A 83 7.94 -16.19 9.32
CA ILE A 83 9.17 -15.53 9.75
C ILE A 83 10.06 -16.51 10.52
N ASN A 84 9.50 -17.32 11.42
CA ASN A 84 10.28 -18.27 12.22
C ASN A 84 10.93 -19.37 11.37
N ASN A 85 10.24 -19.80 10.30
CA ASN A 85 10.74 -20.80 9.36
C ASN A 85 11.71 -20.23 8.30
N SER A 86 11.96 -18.92 8.30
CA SER A 86 12.89 -18.29 7.37
C SER A 86 14.36 -18.45 7.78
N HIS A 87 15.27 -18.17 6.84
CA HIS A 87 16.72 -18.16 7.05
C HIS A 87 17.25 -16.92 7.78
N LEU A 88 16.37 -16.05 8.30
CA LEU A 88 16.77 -14.89 9.09
C LEU A 88 17.39 -15.34 10.42
N LYS A 89 18.29 -14.52 10.97
CA LYS A 89 18.81 -14.72 12.33
C LYS A 89 17.69 -14.53 13.35
N ASP A 90 17.75 -15.23 14.48
CA ASP A 90 16.67 -15.19 15.48
C ASP A 90 16.42 -13.78 16.05
N THR A 91 17.49 -13.04 16.32
CA THR A 91 17.40 -11.62 16.73
C THR A 91 16.73 -10.74 15.68
N GLU A 92 16.84 -11.10 14.40
CA GLU A 92 16.23 -10.38 13.30
C GLU A 92 14.75 -10.75 13.13
N LYS A 93 14.41 -12.04 13.30
CA LYS A 93 13.03 -12.53 13.32
C LYS A 93 12.22 -11.82 14.42
N GLU A 94 12.78 -11.70 15.61
CA GLU A 94 12.15 -11.00 16.74
C GLU A 94 11.89 -9.52 16.44
N LYS A 95 12.89 -8.82 15.89
CA LYS A 95 12.75 -7.41 15.50
C LYS A 95 11.70 -7.21 14.41
N LEU A 96 11.65 -8.12 13.44
CA LEU A 96 10.67 -8.07 12.35
C LEU A 96 9.24 -8.29 12.86
N LEU A 97 9.06 -9.22 13.81
CA LEU A 97 7.76 -9.44 14.46
C LEU A 97 7.33 -8.27 15.33
N LEU A 98 8.27 -7.66 16.06
CA LEU A 98 8.01 -6.46 16.84
C LEU A 98 7.59 -5.31 15.93
N PHE A 99 8.27 -5.13 14.80
CA PHE A 99 7.92 -4.14 13.78
C PHE A 99 6.48 -4.31 13.27
N LEU A 100 6.09 -5.53 12.88
CA LEU A 100 4.71 -5.84 12.48
C LEU A 100 3.69 -5.55 13.60
N CYS A 101 4.00 -5.90 14.84
CA CYS A 101 3.14 -5.60 15.99
C CYS A 101 2.99 -4.08 16.23
N LYS A 102 4.06 -3.30 16.04
CA LYS A 102 4.01 -1.83 16.16
C LYS A 102 3.13 -1.21 15.08
N ILE A 103 3.26 -1.66 13.82
CA ILE A 103 2.38 -1.22 12.72
C ILE A 103 0.93 -1.57 13.02
N SER A 104 0.65 -2.81 13.44
CA SER A 104 -0.72 -3.25 13.73
C SER A 104 -1.38 -2.49 14.89
N LYS A 105 -0.59 -1.99 15.85
CA LYS A 105 -1.12 -1.30 17.04
C LYS A 105 -1.22 0.22 16.86
N HIS A 106 -0.27 0.82 16.16
CA HIS A 106 -0.11 2.29 16.11
C HIS A 106 -0.13 2.86 14.69
N GLY A 107 -0.28 2.02 13.68
CA GLY A 107 -0.19 2.43 12.28
C GLY A 107 1.25 2.58 11.79
N PHE A 108 1.38 2.83 10.48
CA PHE A 108 2.68 2.93 9.83
C PHE A 108 3.41 4.24 10.14
N ASP A 109 2.68 5.33 10.41
CA ASP A 109 3.28 6.64 10.69
C ASP A 109 4.05 6.64 12.02
N PHE A 110 3.56 5.94 13.05
CA PHE A 110 4.31 5.71 14.28
C PHE A 110 5.70 5.09 14.01
N VAL A 111 5.76 4.16 13.06
CA VAL A 111 7.00 3.49 12.70
C VAL A 111 7.91 4.40 11.87
N LYS A 112 7.36 5.29 11.04
CA LYS A 112 8.13 6.35 10.36
C LYS A 112 8.83 7.27 11.35
N GLU A 113 8.20 7.60 12.47
CA GLU A 113 8.78 8.45 13.50
C GLU A 113 9.82 7.72 14.36
N LYS A 114 9.56 6.46 14.74
CA LYS A 114 10.41 5.74 15.70
C LYS A 114 11.61 5.02 15.10
N TYR A 115 11.52 4.56 13.85
CA TYR A 115 12.59 3.81 13.21
C TYR A 115 13.30 4.67 12.18
N SER A 116 14.62 4.55 12.07
CA SER A 116 15.37 5.23 11.01
C SER A 116 14.93 4.73 9.63
N THR A 117 15.11 5.57 8.61
CA THR A 117 14.82 5.21 7.21
C THR A 117 15.50 3.91 6.78
N TYR A 118 16.73 3.69 7.24
CA TYR A 118 17.47 2.45 7.00
C TYR A 118 16.74 1.22 7.56
N TYR A 119 16.37 1.24 8.84
CA TYR A 119 15.69 0.09 9.47
C TYR A 119 14.33 -0.20 8.85
N ARG A 120 13.55 0.84 8.53
CA ARG A 120 12.25 0.66 7.85
C ARG A 120 12.42 -0.01 6.49
N LYS A 121 13.34 0.48 5.67
CA LYS A 121 13.62 -0.10 4.34
C LYS A 121 14.11 -1.54 4.46
N LYS A 122 14.98 -1.84 5.44
CA LYS A 122 15.47 -3.19 5.71
C LYS A 122 14.31 -4.15 6.05
N PHE A 123 13.45 -3.78 7.00
CA PHE A 123 12.33 -4.62 7.41
C PHE A 123 11.29 -4.78 6.30
N LEU A 124 10.94 -3.72 5.58
CA LEU A 124 10.05 -3.82 4.41
C LEU A 124 10.63 -4.76 3.34
N LYS A 125 11.94 -4.71 3.08
CA LYS A 125 12.60 -5.63 2.15
C LYS A 125 12.54 -7.08 2.62
N GLN A 126 12.76 -7.33 3.91
CA GLN A 126 12.64 -8.67 4.49
C GLN A 126 11.20 -9.19 4.40
N LEU A 127 10.20 -8.38 4.77
CA LEU A 127 8.79 -8.75 4.63
C LEU A 127 8.42 -9.07 3.18
N ASN A 128 8.87 -8.24 2.22
CA ASN A 128 8.64 -8.48 0.81
C ASN A 128 9.27 -9.81 0.34
N SER A 129 10.50 -10.12 0.76
CA SER A 129 11.13 -11.42 0.43
C SER A 129 10.41 -12.64 1.01
N LEU A 130 9.63 -12.45 2.07
CA LEU A 130 8.77 -13.47 2.67
C LEU A 130 7.33 -13.43 2.14
N ASN A 131 7.04 -12.58 1.14
CA ASN A 131 5.71 -12.32 0.61
C ASN A 131 4.69 -11.92 1.71
N ILE A 132 5.13 -11.16 2.72
CA ILE A 132 4.30 -10.67 3.83
C ILE A 132 4.04 -9.18 3.66
N ASN A 133 2.77 -8.77 3.70
CA ASN A 133 2.41 -7.37 3.80
C ASN A 133 2.67 -6.84 5.23
N PRO A 134 3.28 -5.65 5.41
CA PRO A 134 3.47 -5.03 6.72
C PRO A 134 2.17 -4.70 7.45
N ILE A 135 1.06 -4.54 6.74
CA ILE A 135 -0.27 -4.33 7.31
C ILE A 135 -0.88 -5.70 7.61
N LEU A 136 -1.05 -6.01 8.89
CA LEU A 136 -1.62 -7.28 9.33
C LEU A 136 -3.15 -7.25 9.35
N ILE A 137 -3.75 -8.43 9.17
CA ILE A 137 -5.18 -8.63 9.39
C ILE A 137 -5.47 -8.39 10.88
N PRO A 138 -6.40 -7.48 11.23
CA PRO A 138 -6.71 -7.15 12.62
C PRO A 138 -7.11 -8.37 13.44
N LYS A 139 -6.69 -8.39 14.72
CA LYS A 139 -7.13 -9.39 15.69
C LYS A 139 -8.62 -9.21 16.00
N GLY A 140 -9.28 -10.30 16.39
CA GLY A 140 -10.66 -10.26 16.90
C GLY A 140 -11.76 -10.22 15.83
N ARG A 141 -11.43 -10.09 14.54
CA ARG A 141 -12.42 -10.23 13.46
C ARG A 141 -12.47 -11.67 12.95
N LYS A 142 -13.68 -12.16 12.66
CA LYS A 142 -13.90 -13.41 11.90
C LYS A 142 -13.46 -13.17 10.46
N SER A 143 -12.18 -13.41 10.21
CA SER A 143 -11.55 -13.25 8.89
C SER A 143 -10.64 -14.44 8.57
N PRO A 144 -10.34 -14.69 7.29
CA PRO A 144 -9.30 -15.64 6.89
C PRO A 144 -7.96 -15.34 7.56
N SER A 145 -7.12 -16.37 7.73
CA SER A 145 -5.77 -16.17 8.28
C SER A 145 -4.80 -15.55 7.27
N ILE A 146 -5.18 -15.58 5.98
CA ILE A 146 -4.42 -15.08 4.84
C ILE A 146 -5.42 -14.45 3.87
N VAL A 147 -5.11 -13.27 3.35
CA VAL A 147 -5.80 -12.66 2.22
C VAL A 147 -4.75 -12.33 1.18
N LYS A 148 -4.89 -12.89 -0.03
CA LYS A 148 -3.97 -12.58 -1.12
C LYS A 148 -4.07 -11.09 -1.43
N ASN A 149 -2.94 -10.43 -1.61
CA ASN A 149 -2.95 -9.03 -2.00
C ASN A 149 -3.47 -8.92 -3.44
N PRO A 150 -4.61 -8.24 -3.69
CA PRO A 150 -5.17 -8.11 -5.02
C PRO A 150 -4.43 -7.07 -5.87
N PHE A 151 -3.57 -6.25 -5.25
CA PHE A 151 -2.84 -5.16 -5.89
C PHE A 151 -1.38 -5.54 -6.14
N ARG A 152 -1.16 -6.68 -6.81
CA ARG A 152 0.18 -7.07 -7.26
C ARG A 152 0.50 -6.27 -8.52
N PHE A 153 1.42 -5.33 -8.39
CA PHE A 153 2.03 -4.61 -9.51
C PHE A 153 3.22 -5.40 -10.03
#